data_AF-X0LFF2-F1
#
_entry.id   AF-X0LFF2-F1
#
_cell.length_a   1.000
_cell.length_b   1.000
_cell.length_c   1.000
_cell.angle_alpha   90.00
_cell.angle_beta   90.00
_cell.angle_gamma   90.00
#
_symmetry.space_group_name_H-M   'P 1'
#
loop_
_entity.id
_entity.type
_entity.pdbx_description
1 polymer ?
#
loop_
_entity_poly.entity_id
_entity_poly.type
_entity_poly.pdbx_seq_one_letter_code
_entity_poly.pdbx_strand_id
1 'polypeptide(L)'
;MSQFEENIYPRWGSLAIEQYLLKKWDSTSTLSVCQQRDRLIQAFLHEDDVSGFVSSTLDATSNHVQELIQTAIAPWRSQHLRRIAEKYLPGNDLYGKLVVLRTHYGGVSDDVKFRHWVYDAATAFAEDNPLGDLFGDSEDHWWRILDDASLFDTGDQDWESIYNRFPELASSEVCRTFSDGDVAEVKEEVSAVVTSREPEEDDYEDAIAHAAVSGCWLLVLDRESFEDEEMLLVFRDKMGNVVRQSSIKPEDLEHIPHYIMRGSITESGFWRDAEIGKEYKGKGKIMREILPRVMAEAE
;
A
#
# COMPACT_ATOMS: atom_id res chain seq x y z
N MET A 1 42.57 8.40 -7.06
CA MET A 1 41.64 7.73 -7.99
C MET A 1 40.25 8.22 -7.62
N SER A 2 39.77 9.23 -8.34
CA SER A 2 38.45 9.84 -8.14
C SER A 2 37.56 9.30 -9.26
N GLN A 3 36.79 8.27 -8.96
CA GLN A 3 35.92 7.60 -9.93
C GLN A 3 34.51 7.55 -9.34
N PHE A 4 33.60 8.33 -9.95
CA PHE A 4 32.17 8.09 -10.01
C PHE A 4 31.49 7.64 -8.70
N GLU A 5 31.40 8.54 -7.71
CA GLU A 5 30.18 8.57 -6.90
C GLU A 5 29.08 9.16 -7.80
N GLU A 6 28.45 8.32 -8.64
CA GLU A 6 27.10 8.64 -9.08
C GLU A 6 26.31 9.01 -7.83
N ASN A 7 25.54 10.11 -7.87
CA ASN A 7 24.62 10.46 -6.79
C ASN A 7 23.56 9.34 -6.70
N ILE A 8 23.87 8.27 -5.97
CA ILE A 8 22.98 7.13 -5.73
C ILE A 8 21.84 7.67 -4.87
N TYR A 9 20.72 7.93 -5.52
CA TYR A 9 19.52 8.52 -4.91
C TYR A 9 18.35 7.52 -4.99
N PRO A 10 17.61 7.28 -3.91
CA PRO A 10 17.82 7.84 -2.56
C PRO A 10 19.11 7.30 -1.90
N ARG A 11 19.69 8.09 -0.99
CA ARG A 11 20.91 7.71 -0.24
C ARG A 11 20.66 6.45 0.59
N TRP A 12 21.64 5.57 0.74
CA TRP A 12 21.50 4.38 1.60
C TRP A 12 21.21 4.77 3.05
N GLY A 13 20.23 4.10 3.64
CA GLY A 13 19.77 4.40 4.99
C GLY A 13 18.83 5.59 5.08
N SER A 14 18.24 6.10 3.99
CA SER A 14 17.36 7.28 4.07
C SER A 14 15.87 6.92 4.17
N LEU A 15 15.48 5.72 3.76
CA LEU A 15 14.07 5.29 3.82
C LEU A 15 13.70 4.88 5.26
N ALA A 16 12.44 5.05 5.64
CA ALA A 16 11.96 4.77 7.00
C ALA A 16 12.24 3.33 7.45
N ILE A 17 12.02 2.35 6.58
CA ILE A 17 12.34 0.94 6.86
C ILE A 17 13.84 0.69 6.97
N GLU A 18 14.68 1.39 6.20
CA GLU A 18 16.13 1.27 6.32
C GLU A 18 16.61 1.85 7.65
N GLN A 19 16.06 3.00 8.07
CA GLN A 19 16.28 3.58 9.40
C GLN A 19 15.79 2.66 10.51
N TYR A 20 14.65 2.00 10.32
CA TYR A 20 14.12 1.01 11.26
C TYR A 20 15.09 -0.16 11.42
N LEU A 21 15.54 -0.75 10.31
CA LEU A 21 16.53 -1.83 10.29
C LEU A 21 17.82 -1.42 11.00
N LEU A 22 18.38 -0.25 10.66
CA LEU A 22 19.63 0.24 11.25
C LEU A 22 19.53 0.47 12.76
N LYS A 23 18.39 0.96 13.26
CA LYS A 23 18.19 1.22 14.70
C LYS A 23 17.89 -0.03 15.51
N LYS A 24 17.17 -0.98 14.92
CA LYS A 24 16.69 -2.19 15.61
C LYS A 24 17.58 -3.40 15.35
N TRP A 25 18.66 -3.24 14.58
CA TRP A 25 19.62 -4.30 14.35
C TRP A 25 20.31 -4.71 15.65
N ASP A 26 20.38 -6.01 15.90
CA ASP A 26 21.07 -6.60 17.05
C ASP A 26 22.22 -7.45 16.52
N SER A 27 23.45 -6.94 16.65
CA SER A 27 24.68 -7.62 16.23
C SER A 27 25.03 -8.84 17.09
N THR A 28 24.36 -9.03 18.22
CA THR A 28 24.56 -10.18 19.11
C THR A 28 23.57 -11.31 18.87
N SER A 29 22.60 -11.08 17.98
CA SER A 29 21.60 -12.07 17.57
C SER A 29 22.25 -13.31 16.98
N THR A 30 21.68 -14.48 17.29
CA THR A 30 22.08 -15.77 16.70
C THR A 30 21.43 -16.03 15.34
N LEU A 31 20.54 -15.16 14.89
CA LEU A 31 19.87 -15.28 13.60
C LEU A 31 20.84 -14.97 12.45
N SER A 32 20.61 -15.56 11.29
CA SER A 32 21.30 -15.12 10.08
C SER A 32 20.84 -13.69 9.70
N VAL A 33 21.67 -12.99 8.93
CA VAL A 33 21.35 -11.63 8.45
C VAL A 33 19.98 -11.59 7.76
N CYS A 34 19.67 -12.56 6.89
CA CYS A 34 18.38 -12.63 6.21
C CYS A 34 17.24 -12.84 7.21
N GLN A 35 17.36 -13.79 8.15
CA GLN A 35 16.32 -14.08 9.13
C GLN A 35 16.03 -12.88 10.05
N GLN A 36 17.07 -12.18 10.50
CA GLN A 36 16.90 -11.00 11.31
C GLN A 36 16.25 -9.85 10.52
N ARG A 37 16.70 -9.64 9.28
CA ARG A 37 16.12 -8.63 8.39
C ARG A 37 14.64 -8.90 8.15
N ASP A 38 14.27 -10.13 7.78
CA ASP A 38 12.88 -10.48 7.48
C ASP A 38 11.99 -10.32 8.72
N ARG A 39 12.50 -10.70 9.90
CA ARG A 39 11.81 -10.47 11.19
C ARG A 39 11.60 -8.98 11.47
N LEU A 40 12.60 -8.14 11.20
CA LEU A 40 12.50 -6.70 11.42
C LEU A 40 11.58 -6.02 10.41
N ILE A 41 11.54 -6.48 9.16
CA ILE A 41 10.59 -6.01 8.15
C ILE A 41 9.17 -6.31 8.59
N GLN A 42 8.92 -7.54 9.04
CA GLN A 42 7.62 -7.92 9.59
C GLN A 42 7.25 -7.08 10.82
N ALA A 43 8.22 -6.78 11.70
CA ALA A 43 7.97 -5.89 12.83
C ALA A 43 7.63 -4.45 12.38
N PHE A 44 8.31 -3.93 11.35
CA PHE A 44 8.02 -2.59 10.81
C PHE A 44 6.63 -2.48 10.17
N LEU A 45 6.17 -3.55 9.51
CA LEU A 45 4.82 -3.62 8.93
C LEU A 45 3.72 -3.59 10.00
N HIS A 46 4.05 -3.85 11.27
CA HIS A 46 3.13 -3.81 12.39
C HIS A 46 3.49 -2.69 13.40
N GLU A 47 4.36 -1.75 13.01
CA GLU A 47 4.72 -0.61 13.84
C GLU A 47 3.66 0.49 13.69
N ASP A 48 3.07 0.86 14.82
CA ASP A 48 1.97 1.82 14.93
C ASP A 48 2.38 3.26 14.59
N ASP A 49 3.61 3.62 14.92
CA ASP A 49 4.18 4.95 14.68
C ASP A 49 5.61 4.83 14.17
N VAL A 50 5.82 5.25 12.91
CA VAL A 50 7.14 5.25 12.28
C VAL A 50 7.83 6.62 12.29
N SER A 51 7.29 7.63 12.96
CA SER A 51 7.81 9.02 13.01
C SER A 51 9.28 9.07 13.42
N GLY A 52 9.66 8.25 14.40
CA GLY A 52 11.03 8.13 14.88
C GLY A 52 12.04 7.63 13.84
N PHE A 53 11.58 7.11 12.70
CA PHE A 53 12.42 6.58 11.62
C PHE A 53 12.43 7.47 10.38
N VAL A 54 11.48 8.41 10.22
CA VAL A 54 11.38 9.31 9.05
C VAL A 54 12.35 10.50 9.15
N SER A 55 12.55 11.04 10.36
CA SER A 55 13.40 12.24 10.57
C SER A 55 14.80 11.92 11.09
N SER A 56 15.17 10.63 11.14
CA SER A 56 16.39 10.20 11.79
C SER A 56 17.59 10.31 10.86
N THR A 57 18.41 11.34 11.03
CA THR A 57 19.78 11.34 10.52
C THR A 57 20.65 10.53 11.47
N LEU A 58 20.63 9.20 11.34
CA LEU A 58 21.74 8.39 11.84
C LEU A 58 23.04 8.94 11.24
N ASP A 59 24.12 8.95 12.02
CA ASP A 59 25.42 9.37 11.51
C ASP A 59 25.91 8.34 10.48
N ALA A 60 25.60 8.62 9.21
CA ALA A 60 25.94 7.78 8.08
C ALA A 60 27.46 7.61 7.92
N THR A 61 28.29 8.38 8.65
CA THR A 61 29.75 8.22 8.65
C THR A 61 30.24 7.16 9.64
N SER A 62 29.37 6.63 10.50
CA SER A 62 29.72 5.52 11.39
C SER A 62 30.05 4.26 10.59
N ASN A 63 31.24 3.69 10.83
CA ASN A 63 31.69 2.44 10.20
C ASN A 63 30.69 1.29 10.39
N HIS A 64 30.03 1.23 11.55
CA HIS A 64 29.03 0.19 11.85
C HIS A 64 27.79 0.33 10.95
N VAL A 65 27.33 1.57 10.71
CA VAL A 65 26.18 1.83 9.83
C VAL A 65 26.52 1.45 8.39
N GLN A 66 27.73 1.77 7.93
CA GLN A 66 28.19 1.40 6.59
C GLN A 66 28.28 -0.13 6.40
N GLU A 67 28.78 -0.85 7.40
CA GLU A 67 28.84 -2.31 7.38
C GLU A 67 27.44 -2.94 7.31
N LEU A 68 26.49 -2.44 8.13
CA LEU A 68 25.09 -2.92 8.10
C LEU A 68 24.41 -2.63 6.76
N ILE A 69 24.66 -1.45 6.17
CA ILE A 69 24.15 -1.13 4.83
C ILE A 69 24.67 -2.15 3.81
N GLN A 70 25.97 -2.43 3.80
CA GLN A 70 26.58 -3.33 2.82
C GLN A 70 26.17 -4.79 3.00
N THR A 71 25.93 -5.22 4.23
CA THR A 71 25.68 -6.65 4.55
C THR A 71 24.20 -7.01 4.63
N ALA A 72 23.35 -6.11 5.12
CA ALA A 72 21.93 -6.41 5.38
C ALA A 72 20.97 -5.71 4.40
N ILE A 73 21.23 -4.46 4.04
CA ILE A 73 20.28 -3.60 3.30
C ILE A 73 20.54 -3.66 1.79
N ALA A 74 21.77 -3.40 1.34
CA ALA A 74 22.11 -3.38 -0.08
C ALA A 74 21.86 -4.71 -0.81
N PRO A 75 22.09 -5.89 -0.19
CA PRO A 75 21.76 -7.17 -0.82
C PRO A 75 20.25 -7.47 -0.89
N TRP A 76 19.43 -6.77 -0.11
CA TRP A 76 17.98 -7.00 -0.04
C TRP A 76 17.21 -6.25 -1.13
N ARG A 77 17.62 -5.03 -1.48
CA ARG A 77 16.91 -4.21 -2.46
C ARG A 77 17.86 -3.57 -3.46
N SER A 78 17.43 -3.56 -4.71
CA SER A 78 18.09 -2.82 -5.78
C SER A 78 17.90 -1.31 -5.62
N GLN A 79 18.81 -0.52 -6.19
CA GLN A 79 18.64 0.93 -6.22
C GLN A 79 17.36 1.35 -6.96
N HIS A 80 16.94 0.57 -7.96
CA HIS A 80 15.71 0.84 -8.70
C HIS A 80 14.47 0.78 -7.79
N LEU A 81 14.33 -0.30 -7.01
CA LEU A 81 13.21 -0.44 -6.07
C LEU A 81 13.23 0.65 -5.00
N ARG A 82 14.41 1.08 -4.54
CA ARG A 82 14.54 2.18 -3.58
C ARG A 82 14.06 3.51 -4.14
N ARG A 83 14.27 3.78 -5.43
CA ARG A 83 13.73 4.98 -6.12
C ARG A 83 12.22 4.95 -6.20
N ILE A 84 11.64 3.77 -6.43
CA ILE A 84 10.17 3.60 -6.37
C ILE A 84 9.71 3.86 -4.94
N ALA A 85 10.35 3.25 -3.93
CA ALA A 85 9.99 3.39 -2.54
C ALA A 85 10.05 4.83 -2.00
N GLU A 86 10.96 5.65 -2.52
CA GLU A 86 11.01 7.07 -2.20
C GLU A 86 9.70 7.81 -2.52
N LYS A 87 8.94 7.37 -3.53
CA LYS A 87 7.62 7.93 -3.87
C LYS A 87 6.55 7.66 -2.83
N TYR A 88 6.77 6.65 -1.99
CA TYR A 88 5.86 6.25 -0.91
C TYR A 88 6.31 6.80 0.46
N LEU A 89 7.27 7.72 0.48
CA LEU A 89 7.67 8.37 1.73
C LEU A 89 6.53 9.22 2.31
N PRO A 90 6.42 9.26 3.65
CA PRO A 90 5.44 10.12 4.29
C PRO A 90 5.63 11.59 3.91
N GLY A 91 4.53 12.24 3.53
CA GLY A 91 4.52 13.63 3.06
C GLY A 91 4.47 13.78 1.54
N ASN A 92 4.71 12.71 0.78
CA ASN A 92 4.30 12.68 -0.62
C ASN A 92 2.79 12.51 -0.71
N ASP A 93 2.16 13.27 -1.59
CA ASP A 93 0.74 13.10 -1.85
C ASP A 93 0.50 11.80 -2.62
N LEU A 94 -0.14 10.83 -1.96
CA LEU A 94 -0.61 9.57 -2.57
C LEU A 94 -2.14 9.49 -2.58
N TYR A 95 -2.83 10.52 -2.08
CA TYR A 95 -4.28 10.51 -1.99
C TYR A 95 -4.90 10.54 -3.38
N GLY A 96 -5.91 9.69 -3.58
CA GLY A 96 -6.58 9.51 -4.87
C GLY A 96 -5.71 8.84 -5.94
N LYS A 97 -4.56 8.24 -5.60
CA LYS A 97 -3.72 7.56 -6.58
C LYS A 97 -4.09 6.09 -6.68
N LEU A 98 -4.14 5.60 -7.92
CA LEU A 98 -4.25 4.19 -8.27
C LEU A 98 -2.87 3.66 -8.67
N VAL A 99 -2.41 2.61 -7.98
CA VAL A 99 -1.16 1.91 -8.26
C VAL A 99 -1.47 0.53 -8.82
N VAL A 100 -0.80 0.12 -9.88
CA VAL A 100 -0.89 -1.21 -10.48
C VAL A 100 0.29 -2.05 -9.99
N LEU A 101 0.00 -3.24 -9.48
CA LEU A 101 0.97 -4.24 -9.06
C LEU A 101 0.76 -5.52 -9.86
N ARG A 102 1.72 -5.87 -10.71
CA ARG A 102 1.75 -7.17 -11.37
C ARG A 102 2.65 -8.11 -10.59
N THR A 103 2.12 -9.25 -10.17
CA THR A 103 2.88 -10.28 -9.44
C THR A 103 3.07 -11.57 -10.21
N HIS A 104 2.37 -11.75 -11.34
CA HIS A 104 2.47 -12.94 -12.18
C HIS A 104 2.97 -12.66 -13.60
N TYR A 105 3.87 -13.52 -14.09
CA TYR A 105 4.58 -13.39 -15.37
C TYR A 105 4.59 -14.71 -16.16
N GLY A 106 3.42 -15.18 -16.62
CA GLY A 106 3.27 -16.44 -17.38
C GLY A 106 3.77 -16.42 -18.84
N GLY A 107 4.53 -15.38 -19.23
CA GLY A 107 5.17 -15.25 -20.53
C GLY A 107 4.42 -14.33 -21.51
N VAL A 108 4.73 -14.48 -22.81
CA VAL A 108 4.34 -13.50 -23.85
C VAL A 108 2.83 -13.29 -23.96
N SER A 109 2.02 -14.33 -23.75
CA SER A 109 0.56 -14.22 -23.79
C SER A 109 0.05 -13.27 -22.69
N ASP A 110 0.51 -13.47 -21.47
CA ASP A 110 0.11 -12.65 -20.32
C ASP A 110 0.69 -11.24 -20.43
N ASP A 111 1.89 -11.08 -21.01
CA ASP A 111 2.45 -9.77 -21.30
C ASP A 111 1.61 -8.98 -22.30
N VAL A 112 0.95 -9.66 -23.25
CA VAL A 112 0.01 -9.01 -24.17
C VAL A 112 -1.30 -8.67 -23.45
N LYS A 113 -1.84 -9.59 -22.64
CA LYS A 113 -3.05 -9.33 -21.83
C LYS A 113 -2.86 -8.14 -20.89
N PHE A 114 -1.77 -8.15 -20.11
CA PHE A 114 -1.41 -7.06 -19.21
C PHE A 114 -1.35 -5.72 -19.95
N ARG A 115 -0.67 -5.71 -21.11
CA ARG A 115 -0.56 -4.47 -21.89
C ARG A 115 -1.92 -3.97 -22.36
N HIS A 116 -2.75 -4.87 -22.86
CA HIS A 116 -4.10 -4.56 -23.34
C HIS A 116 -4.95 -4.00 -22.19
N TRP A 117 -4.96 -4.64 -21.03
CA TRP A 117 -5.77 -4.19 -19.90
C TRP A 117 -5.32 -2.84 -19.35
N VAL A 118 -4.01 -2.64 -19.16
CA VAL A 118 -3.50 -1.43 -18.48
C VAL A 118 -3.34 -0.26 -19.46
N TYR A 119 -2.65 -0.45 -20.59
CA TYR A 119 -2.34 0.67 -21.48
C TYR A 119 -3.51 1.04 -22.40
N ASP A 120 -4.35 0.09 -22.82
CA ASP A 120 -5.50 0.45 -23.65
C ASP A 120 -6.57 1.14 -22.80
N ALA A 121 -6.77 0.73 -21.54
CA ALA A 121 -7.64 1.46 -20.61
C ALA A 121 -7.13 2.88 -20.33
N ALA A 122 -5.81 3.05 -20.17
CA ALA A 122 -5.22 4.39 -20.00
C ALA A 122 -5.44 5.26 -21.26
N THR A 123 -5.33 4.65 -22.45
CA THR A 123 -5.57 5.34 -23.73
C THR A 123 -7.04 5.74 -23.86
N ALA A 124 -7.97 4.81 -23.61
CA ALA A 124 -9.41 5.06 -23.68
C ALA A 124 -9.83 6.16 -22.70
N PHE A 125 -9.34 6.12 -21.46
CA PHE A 125 -9.59 7.16 -20.47
C PHE A 125 -9.11 8.54 -20.93
N ALA A 126 -7.92 8.62 -21.53
CA ALA A 126 -7.35 9.87 -22.03
C ALA A 126 -8.12 10.44 -23.24
N GLU A 127 -8.74 9.60 -24.07
CA GLU A 127 -9.61 10.04 -25.17
C GLU A 127 -10.86 10.77 -24.65
N ASP A 128 -11.48 10.23 -23.60
CA ASP A 128 -12.66 10.82 -22.98
C ASP A 128 -12.32 11.96 -22.00
N ASN A 129 -11.10 11.96 -21.46
CA ASN A 129 -10.61 12.95 -20.49
C ASN A 129 -9.21 13.45 -20.90
N PRO A 130 -9.10 14.39 -21.85
CA PRO A 130 -7.80 14.85 -22.37
C PRO A 130 -6.86 15.50 -21.35
N LEU A 131 -7.37 15.82 -20.15
CA LEU A 131 -6.61 16.39 -19.03
C LEU A 131 -6.47 15.41 -17.85
N GLY A 132 -7.03 14.22 -17.96
CA GLY A 132 -6.95 13.17 -16.95
C GLY A 132 -5.93 12.12 -17.33
N ASP A 133 -5.35 11.48 -16.33
CA ASP A 133 -4.51 10.30 -16.51
C ASP A 133 -4.90 9.22 -15.49
N LEU A 134 -5.30 8.05 -16.00
CA LEU A 134 -5.75 6.90 -15.20
C LEU A 134 -4.68 6.49 -14.18
N PHE A 135 -3.41 6.47 -14.60
CA PHE A 135 -2.29 6.10 -13.76
C PHE A 135 -1.36 7.28 -13.46
N GLY A 136 -1.87 8.51 -13.59
CA GLY A 136 -1.10 9.75 -13.43
C GLY A 136 -0.16 9.96 -14.60
N ASP A 137 0.33 11.19 -14.77
CA ASP A 137 1.11 11.60 -15.94
C ASP A 137 2.17 10.56 -16.33
N SER A 138 2.58 10.54 -17.62
CA SER A 138 3.62 9.62 -18.10
C SER A 138 4.93 9.62 -17.28
N GLU A 139 5.21 10.70 -16.53
CA GLU A 139 6.34 10.83 -15.61
C GLU A 139 6.18 10.05 -14.30
N ASP A 140 4.97 9.60 -13.98
CA ASP A 140 4.61 8.81 -12.80
C ASP A 140 4.46 7.31 -13.06
N HIS A 141 4.30 6.90 -14.32
CA HIS A 141 4.11 5.48 -14.70
C HIS A 141 5.20 4.55 -14.14
N TRP A 142 6.46 5.00 -14.08
CA TRP A 142 7.58 4.19 -13.61
C TRP A 142 7.50 3.77 -12.13
N TRP A 143 6.65 4.44 -11.32
CA TRP A 143 6.44 4.10 -9.91
C TRP A 143 4.98 3.75 -9.58
N ARG A 144 4.05 4.02 -10.50
CA ARG A 144 2.63 3.66 -10.38
C ARG A 144 2.25 2.37 -11.11
N ILE A 145 3.01 1.96 -12.13
CA ILE A 145 2.82 0.68 -12.83
C ILE A 145 4.00 -0.23 -12.50
N LEU A 146 3.82 -1.10 -11.52
CA LEU A 146 4.84 -2.00 -11.00
C LEU A 146 4.86 -3.31 -11.82
N ASP A 147 5.49 -3.25 -13.00
CA ASP A 147 5.60 -4.35 -13.98
C ASP A 147 7.06 -4.74 -14.27
N ASP A 148 7.79 -5.15 -13.22
CA ASP A 148 9.15 -5.70 -13.33
C ASP A 148 9.22 -7.05 -12.60
N ALA A 149 9.32 -8.14 -13.36
CA ALA A 149 9.37 -9.50 -12.83
C ALA A 149 10.51 -9.72 -11.84
N SER A 150 11.65 -9.06 -12.02
CA SER A 150 12.79 -9.19 -11.11
C SER A 150 12.52 -8.57 -9.73
N LEU A 151 11.51 -7.70 -9.65
CA LEU A 151 11.15 -6.97 -8.43
C LEU A 151 9.82 -7.40 -7.84
N PHE A 152 8.82 -7.75 -8.65
CA PHE A 152 7.43 -7.90 -8.18
C PHE A 152 6.86 -9.32 -8.34
N ASP A 153 7.58 -10.24 -8.99
CA ASP A 153 7.18 -11.65 -9.05
C ASP A 153 7.18 -12.27 -7.64
N THR A 154 6.02 -12.76 -7.22
CA THR A 154 5.79 -13.46 -5.94
C THR A 154 5.74 -14.98 -6.10
N GLY A 155 5.86 -15.49 -7.33
CA GLY A 155 5.76 -16.91 -7.63
C GLY A 155 4.38 -17.48 -7.30
N ASP A 156 4.33 -18.44 -6.37
CA ASP A 156 3.09 -19.05 -5.88
C ASP A 156 2.58 -18.43 -4.56
N GLN A 157 3.24 -17.36 -4.08
CA GLN A 157 2.84 -16.69 -2.85
C GLN A 157 1.77 -15.63 -3.13
N ASP A 158 0.91 -15.39 -2.14
CA ASP A 158 -0.06 -14.30 -2.15
C ASP A 158 0.62 -12.96 -2.47
N TRP A 159 -0.10 -12.07 -3.16
CA TRP A 159 0.44 -10.76 -3.56
C TRP A 159 0.92 -9.95 -2.34
N GLU A 160 0.30 -10.10 -1.17
CA GLU A 160 0.69 -9.45 0.09
C GLU A 160 2.15 -9.75 0.48
N SER A 161 2.70 -10.88 0.01
CA SER A 161 4.12 -11.22 0.23
C SER A 161 5.08 -10.16 -0.30
N ILE A 162 4.64 -9.32 -1.26
CA ILE A 162 5.43 -8.21 -1.78
C ILE A 162 5.86 -7.24 -0.69
N TYR A 163 5.10 -7.11 0.41
CA TYR A 163 5.44 -6.24 1.52
C TYR A 163 6.75 -6.63 2.22
N ASN A 164 7.26 -7.86 2.05
CA ASN A 164 8.60 -8.22 2.52
C ASN A 164 9.72 -7.57 1.72
N ARG A 165 9.47 -7.30 0.44
CA ARG A 165 10.44 -6.68 -0.47
C ARG A 165 10.19 -5.17 -0.58
N PHE A 166 8.92 -4.77 -0.60
CA PHE A 166 8.44 -3.41 -0.72
C PHE A 166 7.35 -3.04 0.34
N PRO A 167 7.71 -3.02 1.64
CA PRO A 167 6.89 -2.58 2.78
C PRO A 167 6.22 -1.22 2.60
N GLU A 168 6.87 -0.26 1.93
CA GLU A 168 6.31 1.08 1.75
C GLU A 168 5.06 1.09 0.87
N LEU A 169 4.84 0.03 0.08
CA LEU A 169 3.58 -0.18 -0.63
C LEU A 169 2.42 -0.43 0.32
N ALA A 170 2.66 -1.03 1.50
CA ALA A 170 1.63 -1.31 2.50
C ALA A 170 1.06 -0.02 3.07
N SER A 171 1.94 0.93 3.42
CA SER A 171 1.53 2.23 3.94
C SER A 171 2.63 3.28 3.85
N SER A 172 2.24 4.46 3.38
CA SER A 172 3.00 5.71 3.44
C SER A 172 2.75 6.52 4.70
N GLU A 173 1.83 6.08 5.57
CA GLU A 173 1.43 6.83 6.76
C GLU A 173 2.46 6.70 7.88
N VAL A 174 2.67 7.82 8.59
CA VAL A 174 3.55 7.87 9.77
C VAL A 174 2.85 7.26 10.98
N CYS A 175 1.64 7.75 11.27
CA CYS A 175 0.80 7.26 12.35
C CYS A 175 -0.26 6.35 11.74
N ARG A 176 -0.18 5.07 12.08
CA ARG A 176 -0.96 4.00 11.43
C ARG A 176 -2.07 3.45 12.30
N THR A 177 -2.24 4.02 13.49
CA THR A 177 -3.30 3.66 14.43
C THR A 177 -4.62 4.31 14.07
N PHE A 178 -5.71 3.67 14.49
CA PHE A 178 -7.04 4.24 14.43
C PHE A 178 -7.20 5.29 15.55
N SER A 179 -7.08 6.55 15.15
CA SER A 179 -7.00 7.72 16.02
C SER A 179 -8.38 8.11 16.58
N ASP A 180 -8.38 8.98 17.59
CA ASP A 180 -9.63 9.54 18.12
C ASP A 180 -10.34 10.45 17.09
N GLY A 181 -9.60 10.98 16.11
CA GLY A 181 -10.17 11.68 14.97
C GLY A 181 -10.97 10.74 14.07
N ASP A 182 -10.41 9.56 13.77
CA ASP A 182 -11.10 8.52 12.99
C ASP A 182 -12.36 8.02 13.75
N VAL A 183 -12.29 7.89 15.09
CA VAL A 183 -13.46 7.56 15.93
C VAL A 183 -14.55 8.63 15.85
N ALA A 184 -14.17 9.91 15.86
CA ALA A 184 -15.12 11.01 15.73
C ALA A 184 -15.79 11.02 14.34
N GLU A 185 -15.03 10.77 13.28
CA GLU A 185 -15.52 10.65 11.91
C GLU A 185 -16.56 9.52 11.79
N VAL A 186 -16.26 8.33 12.31
CA VAL A 186 -17.23 7.21 12.33
C VAL A 186 -18.53 7.60 13.03
N LYS A 187 -18.45 8.25 14.20
CA LYS A 187 -19.64 8.68 14.95
C LYS A 187 -20.46 9.71 14.19
N GLU A 188 -19.79 10.64 13.49
CA GLU A 188 -20.45 11.64 12.65
C GLU A 188 -21.15 10.98 11.45
N GLU A 189 -20.48 10.06 10.76
CA GLU A 189 -21.00 9.34 9.60
C GLU A 189 -22.24 8.51 9.96
N VAL A 190 -22.16 7.71 11.03
CA VAL A 190 -23.30 6.92 11.52
C VAL A 190 -24.47 7.82 11.90
N SER A 191 -24.21 8.94 12.57
CA SER A 191 -25.26 9.91 12.95
C SER A 191 -25.91 10.58 11.73
N ALA A 192 -25.15 10.81 10.66
CA ALA A 192 -25.64 11.41 9.42
C ALA A 192 -26.50 10.44 8.59
N VAL A 193 -26.13 9.16 8.57
CA VAL A 193 -26.85 8.11 7.83
C VAL A 193 -28.11 7.68 8.59
N VAL A 194 -27.99 7.49 9.91
CA VAL A 194 -29.04 6.93 10.76
C VAL A 194 -29.83 8.05 11.44
N THR A 195 -30.70 8.71 10.69
CA THR A 195 -31.49 9.86 11.19
C THR A 195 -32.82 9.48 11.83
N SER A 196 -33.30 8.25 11.63
CA SER A 196 -34.68 7.84 11.95
C SER A 196 -34.83 6.52 12.71
N ARG A 197 -33.72 5.83 12.98
CA ARG A 197 -33.67 4.60 13.78
C ARG A 197 -32.48 4.64 14.74
N GLU A 198 -32.38 3.67 15.63
CA GLU A 198 -31.14 3.47 16.38
C GLU A 198 -30.08 2.83 15.44
N PRO A 199 -28.81 3.24 15.55
CA PRO A 199 -27.75 2.65 14.75
C PRO A 199 -27.49 1.20 15.20
N GLU A 200 -27.33 0.33 14.20
CA GLU A 200 -27.05 -1.08 14.37
C GLU A 200 -25.54 -1.32 14.27
N GLU A 201 -25.07 -2.49 14.71
CA GLU A 201 -23.64 -2.85 14.66
C GLU A 201 -23.07 -2.71 13.25
N ASP A 202 -23.80 -3.19 12.24
CA ASP A 202 -23.42 -3.12 10.83
C ASP A 202 -23.20 -1.68 10.32
N ASP A 203 -23.91 -0.68 10.86
CA ASP A 203 -23.68 0.73 10.48
C ASP A 203 -22.32 1.23 10.95
N TYR A 204 -21.91 0.82 12.16
CA TYR A 204 -20.60 1.15 12.69
C TYR A 204 -19.51 0.36 11.96
N GLU A 205 -19.74 -0.92 11.63
CA GLU A 205 -18.77 -1.71 10.87
C GLU A 205 -18.46 -1.08 9.50
N ASP A 206 -19.49 -0.61 8.77
CA ASP A 206 -19.30 0.03 7.48
C ASP A 206 -18.59 1.39 7.60
N ALA A 207 -19.00 2.23 8.55
CA ALA A 207 -18.35 3.51 8.80
C ALA A 207 -16.89 3.34 9.29
N ILE A 208 -16.58 2.32 10.09
CA ILE A 208 -15.20 1.98 10.47
C ILE A 208 -14.38 1.63 9.22
N ALA A 209 -14.92 0.79 8.33
CA ALA A 209 -14.24 0.45 7.10
C ALA A 209 -13.97 1.70 6.24
N HIS A 210 -14.95 2.60 6.16
CA HIS A 210 -14.83 3.87 5.45
C HIS A 210 -13.73 4.76 6.03
N ALA A 211 -13.73 5.00 7.35
CA ALA A 211 -12.73 5.83 8.03
C ALA A 211 -11.32 5.20 8.05
N ALA A 212 -11.24 3.86 8.01
CA ALA A 212 -9.96 3.16 8.06
C ALA A 212 -9.18 3.21 6.74
N VAL A 213 -9.87 3.37 5.60
CA VAL A 213 -9.27 3.19 4.28
C VAL A 213 -8.27 4.31 3.95
N SER A 214 -7.09 3.91 3.47
CA SER A 214 -6.06 4.81 2.95
C SER A 214 -6.43 5.26 1.54
N GLY A 215 -6.23 6.55 1.24
CA GLY A 215 -6.56 7.15 -0.06
C GLY A 215 -5.73 6.69 -1.27
N CYS A 216 -4.80 5.73 -1.11
CA CYS A 216 -3.99 5.17 -2.19
C CYS A 216 -4.44 3.74 -2.52
N TRP A 217 -5.11 3.59 -3.67
CA TRP A 217 -5.73 2.34 -4.11
C TRP A 217 -4.73 1.45 -4.84
N LEU A 218 -4.92 0.14 -4.72
CA LEU A 218 -4.04 -0.85 -5.34
C LEU A 218 -4.85 -1.74 -6.29
N LEU A 219 -4.40 -1.86 -7.53
CA LEU A 219 -4.87 -2.83 -8.51
C LEU A 219 -3.84 -3.95 -8.62
N VAL A 220 -4.21 -5.17 -8.29
CA VAL A 220 -3.34 -6.34 -8.32
C VAL A 220 -3.66 -7.21 -9.53
N LEU A 221 -2.61 -7.61 -10.24
CA LEU A 221 -2.64 -8.57 -11.35
C LEU A 221 -1.74 -9.75 -10.98
N ASP A 222 -2.34 -10.71 -10.31
CA ASP A 222 -1.73 -11.97 -9.89
C ASP A 222 -2.09 -13.12 -10.84
N ARG A 223 -1.76 -14.36 -10.46
CA ARG A 223 -2.04 -15.53 -11.30
C ARG A 223 -3.53 -15.68 -11.59
N GLU A 224 -4.36 -15.60 -10.56
CA GLU A 224 -5.82 -15.72 -10.68
C GLU A 224 -6.35 -14.66 -11.64
N SER A 225 -5.76 -13.47 -11.63
CA SER A 225 -6.16 -12.40 -12.54
C SER A 225 -6.03 -12.75 -14.02
N PHE A 226 -4.97 -13.49 -14.40
CA PHE A 226 -4.77 -13.92 -15.79
C PHE A 226 -5.60 -15.16 -16.17
N GLU A 227 -5.95 -15.99 -15.19
CA GLU A 227 -6.78 -17.19 -15.33
C GLU A 227 -8.26 -16.83 -15.50
N ASP A 228 -8.76 -15.94 -14.64
CA ASP A 228 -10.18 -15.54 -14.58
C ASP A 228 -10.49 -14.30 -15.44
N GLU A 229 -9.45 -13.61 -15.94
CA GLU A 229 -9.55 -12.35 -16.70
C GLU A 229 -10.24 -11.21 -15.91
N GLU A 230 -10.05 -11.21 -14.60
CA GLU A 230 -10.50 -10.17 -13.67
C GLU A 230 -9.30 -9.65 -12.87
N MET A 231 -9.24 -8.35 -12.60
CA MET A 231 -8.18 -7.77 -11.78
C MET A 231 -8.69 -7.54 -10.36
N LEU A 232 -7.80 -7.61 -9.37
CA LEU A 232 -8.19 -7.40 -7.98
C LEU A 232 -7.97 -5.94 -7.57
N LEU A 233 -9.05 -5.19 -7.35
CA LEU A 233 -8.98 -3.86 -6.73
C LEU A 233 -9.01 -4.01 -5.21
N VAL A 234 -7.99 -3.48 -4.55
CA VAL A 234 -7.77 -3.62 -3.10
C VAL A 234 -7.81 -2.26 -2.42
N PHE A 235 -8.70 -2.15 -1.44
CA PHE A 235 -8.80 -1.04 -0.51
C PHE A 235 -8.11 -1.42 0.80
N ARG A 236 -7.15 -0.60 1.23
CA ARG A 236 -6.24 -0.95 2.33
C ARG A 236 -6.26 0.11 3.41
N ASP A 237 -6.01 -0.28 4.65
CA ASP A 237 -5.89 0.66 5.77
C ASP A 237 -4.48 1.28 5.87
N LYS A 238 -4.28 2.12 6.89
CA LYS A 238 -3.00 2.78 7.20
C LYS A 238 -1.88 1.81 7.60
N MET A 239 -2.13 0.51 7.71
CA MET A 239 -1.13 -0.53 7.96
C MET A 239 -0.97 -1.50 6.76
N GLY A 240 -1.76 -1.31 5.71
CA GLY A 240 -1.77 -2.16 4.52
C GLY A 240 -2.62 -3.42 4.63
N ASN A 241 -3.44 -3.56 5.69
CA ASN A 241 -4.43 -4.64 5.75
C ASN A 241 -5.55 -4.36 4.76
N VAL A 242 -6.08 -5.42 4.16
CA VAL A 242 -7.26 -5.32 3.29
C VAL A 242 -8.47 -4.93 4.13
N VAL A 243 -9.06 -3.77 3.81
CA VAL A 243 -10.35 -3.32 4.31
C VAL A 243 -11.46 -3.96 3.48
N ARG A 244 -11.37 -3.80 2.16
CA ARG A 244 -12.28 -4.36 1.16
C ARG A 244 -11.51 -4.71 -0.11
N GLN A 245 -12.00 -5.68 -0.88
CA GLN A 245 -11.45 -6.01 -2.19
C GLN A 245 -12.53 -6.47 -3.17
N SER A 246 -12.38 -6.14 -4.44
CA SER A 246 -13.33 -6.51 -5.50
C SER A 246 -12.62 -6.99 -6.75
N SER A 247 -13.11 -8.06 -7.36
CA SER A 247 -12.75 -8.43 -8.73
C SER A 247 -13.41 -7.44 -9.70
N ILE A 248 -12.61 -6.87 -10.61
CA ILE A 248 -13.06 -5.93 -11.63
C ILE A 248 -12.66 -6.43 -13.01
N LYS A 249 -13.48 -6.15 -14.03
CA LYS A 249 -13.12 -6.51 -15.39
C LYS A 249 -12.23 -5.43 -16.03
N PRO A 250 -11.45 -5.78 -17.06
CA PRO A 250 -10.68 -4.80 -17.84
C PRO A 250 -11.50 -3.62 -18.36
N GLU A 251 -12.74 -3.87 -18.77
CA GLU A 251 -13.69 -2.86 -19.25
C GLU A 251 -14.12 -1.85 -18.18
N ASP A 252 -14.07 -2.21 -16.89
CA ASP A 252 -14.45 -1.30 -15.80
C ASP A 252 -13.32 -0.35 -15.38
N LEU A 253 -12.09 -0.62 -15.81
CA LEU A 253 -10.88 0.06 -15.33
C LEU A 253 -10.86 1.56 -15.70
N GLU A 254 -11.36 1.91 -16.89
CA GLU A 254 -11.49 3.30 -17.34
C GLU A 254 -12.47 4.12 -16.48
N HIS A 255 -13.38 3.47 -15.75
CA HIS A 255 -14.38 4.16 -14.94
C HIS A 255 -13.87 4.53 -13.54
N ILE A 256 -12.85 3.86 -13.03
CA ILE A 256 -12.34 4.05 -11.66
C ILE A 256 -11.89 5.49 -11.38
N PRO A 257 -11.10 6.17 -12.24
CA PRO A 257 -10.68 7.54 -11.99
C PRO A 257 -11.83 8.51 -11.82
N HIS A 258 -12.96 8.30 -12.50
CA HIS A 258 -14.11 9.18 -12.37
C HIS A 258 -14.68 9.19 -10.96
N TYR A 259 -14.71 8.03 -10.30
CA TYR A 259 -15.12 7.93 -8.90
C TYR A 259 -14.08 8.53 -7.96
N ILE A 260 -12.80 8.28 -8.21
CA ILE A 260 -11.69 8.85 -7.43
C ILE A 260 -11.72 10.38 -7.48
N MET A 261 -11.79 10.97 -8.67
CA MET A 261 -11.79 12.42 -8.87
C MET A 261 -12.99 13.12 -8.22
N ARG A 262 -14.11 12.41 -8.07
CA ARG A 262 -15.31 12.90 -7.38
C ARG A 262 -15.29 12.67 -5.87
N GLY A 263 -14.28 11.95 -5.36
CA GLY A 263 -14.24 11.53 -3.96
C GLY A 263 -15.30 10.50 -3.60
N SER A 264 -15.82 9.76 -4.59
CA SER A 264 -16.97 8.86 -4.43
C SER A 264 -16.61 7.39 -4.74
N ILE A 265 -15.33 7.01 -4.63
CA ILE A 265 -14.90 5.63 -4.87
C ILE A 265 -15.45 4.67 -3.83
N THR A 266 -15.54 5.10 -2.57
CA THR A 266 -16.20 4.37 -1.47
C THR A 266 -17.73 4.35 -1.61
N GLU A 267 -18.30 5.20 -2.46
CA GLU A 267 -19.72 5.13 -2.82
C GLU A 267 -19.96 4.30 -4.09
N SER A 268 -18.93 3.81 -4.77
CA SER A 268 -19.08 3.06 -6.01
C SER A 268 -19.53 1.60 -5.78
N GLY A 269 -19.97 0.93 -6.84
CA GLY A 269 -20.21 -0.53 -6.80
C GLY A 269 -18.92 -1.29 -6.45
N PHE A 270 -17.75 -0.79 -6.86
CA PHE A 270 -16.45 -1.38 -6.54
C PHE A 270 -16.19 -1.47 -5.04
N TRP A 271 -16.75 -0.56 -4.25
CA TRP A 271 -16.64 -0.60 -2.79
C TRP A 271 -17.81 -1.35 -2.15
N ARG A 272 -19.03 -0.99 -2.53
CA ARG A 272 -20.25 -1.50 -1.88
C ARG A 272 -20.41 -3.02 -2.05
N ASP A 273 -20.04 -3.53 -3.22
CA ASP A 273 -20.13 -4.95 -3.55
C ASP A 273 -18.83 -5.72 -3.23
N ALA A 274 -17.79 -5.03 -2.74
CA ALA A 274 -16.52 -5.65 -2.38
C ALA A 274 -16.63 -6.60 -1.20
N GLU A 275 -15.80 -7.65 -1.23
CA GLU A 275 -15.60 -8.51 -0.06
C GLU A 275 -14.87 -7.76 1.05
N ILE A 276 -15.40 -7.85 2.27
CA ILE A 276 -14.76 -7.30 3.48
C ILE A 276 -13.56 -8.16 3.86
N GLY A 277 -12.42 -7.50 4.07
CA GLY A 277 -11.18 -8.14 4.48
C GLY A 277 -11.27 -8.82 5.85
N LYS A 278 -10.49 -9.89 6.04
CA LYS A 278 -10.53 -10.78 7.22
C LYS A 278 -10.39 -10.06 8.58
N GLU A 279 -9.63 -8.97 8.63
CA GLU A 279 -9.39 -8.20 9.86
C GLU A 279 -10.57 -7.29 10.23
N TYR A 280 -11.40 -6.93 9.26
CA TYR A 280 -12.57 -6.07 9.39
C TYR A 280 -13.89 -6.85 9.44
N LYS A 281 -13.90 -8.09 8.95
CA LYS A 281 -15.12 -8.92 8.89
C LYS A 281 -15.57 -9.40 10.28
N GLY A 282 -16.67 -8.83 10.80
CA GLY A 282 -17.29 -9.22 12.06
C GLY A 282 -16.31 -9.27 13.23
N LYS A 283 -15.95 -10.47 13.70
CA LYS A 283 -14.98 -10.67 14.81
C LYS A 283 -13.50 -10.64 14.39
N GLY A 284 -13.16 -10.00 13.27
CA GLY A 284 -11.78 -9.73 12.87
C GLY A 284 -10.98 -9.02 13.98
N LYS A 285 -9.63 -9.08 13.95
CA LYS A 285 -8.82 -8.51 15.03
C LYS A 285 -9.04 -7.01 15.16
N ILE A 286 -9.02 -6.29 14.04
CA ILE A 286 -9.17 -4.84 14.00
C ILE A 286 -10.59 -4.43 14.40
N MET A 287 -11.60 -5.08 13.82
CA MET A 287 -13.00 -4.76 14.14
C MET A 287 -13.30 -4.96 15.63
N ARG A 288 -12.81 -6.04 16.25
CA ARG A 288 -12.97 -6.28 17.70
C ARG A 288 -12.33 -5.21 18.59
N GLU A 289 -11.28 -4.55 18.10
CA GLU A 289 -10.57 -3.52 18.85
C GLU A 289 -11.25 -2.16 18.72
N ILE A 290 -11.73 -1.82 17.52
CA ILE A 290 -12.26 -0.48 17.21
C ILE A 290 -13.76 -0.37 17.53
N LEU A 291 -14.55 -1.40 17.21
CA LEU A 291 -16.01 -1.37 17.33
C LEU A 291 -16.49 -0.93 18.74
N PRO A 292 -15.94 -1.44 19.85
CA PRO A 292 -16.34 -0.98 21.18
C PRO A 292 -16.00 0.49 21.44
N ARG A 293 -14.94 1.04 20.84
CA ARG A 293 -14.53 2.44 21.00
C ARG A 293 -15.49 3.39 20.30
N VAL A 294 -15.98 3.03 19.11
CA VAL A 294 -16.91 3.87 18.35
C VAL A 294 -18.34 3.78 18.88
N MET A 295 -18.74 2.62 19.42
CA MET A 295 -20.07 2.44 20.01
C MET A 295 -20.19 2.99 21.44
N ALA A 296 -19.06 3.30 22.10
CA ALA A 296 -19.09 3.89 23.43
C ALA A 296 -19.76 5.27 23.42
N GLU A 297 -20.69 5.51 24.34
CA GLU A 297 -21.29 6.83 24.56
C GLU A 297 -20.20 7.85 24.94
N ALA A 298 -20.35 9.10 24.51
CA ALA A 298 -19.42 10.16 24.91
C ALA A 298 -19.57 10.44 26.41
N GLU A 299 -18.47 10.34 27.18
CA GLU A 299 -18.41 10.74 28.60
C GLU A 299 -18.59 12.26 28.79
#